data_AF-A0A497KA43-F1
#
_entry.id   AF-A0A497KA43-F1
#
_cell.length_a   1.000
_cell.length_b   1.000
_cell.length_c   1.000
_cell.angle_alpha   90.00
_cell.angle_beta   90.00
_cell.angle_gamma   90.00
#
_symmetry.space_group_name_H-M   'P 1'
#
loop_
_entity.id
_entity.type
_entity.pdbx_description
1 polymer ?
#
loop_
_entity_poly.entity_id
_entity_poly.type
_entity_poly.pdbx_seq_one_letter_code
_entity_poly.pdbx_strand_id
1 'polypeptide(L)'
;TVVTHVEASMCVEDTVEKLGGKVLRTKVGDVSIANAMKNCGAVFGGEPCGAWIHPEHHFCPDGILSSVLFLKMLDEKDAKLSELISQVPSFPILREKVECPNNFKETVMRKVGSKIAEVFPDFKDKITVDGVRLSLSDGWVLIRPSGTEPVIRITAEARDYTVADEIMQKTLVFVNRLVREAKS
;
A
#
# COMPACT_ATOMS: atom_id res chain seq x y z
N THR A 1 -8.75 -7.89 12.98
CA THR A 1 -8.26 -6.82 12.09
C THR A 1 -6.77 -6.96 11.89
N VAL A 2 -6.28 -6.80 10.67
CA VAL A 2 -4.85 -6.70 10.32
C VAL A 2 -4.56 -5.24 9.95
N VAL A 3 -3.43 -4.70 10.40
CA VAL A 3 -3.02 -3.32 10.10
C VAL A 3 -1.81 -3.33 9.19
N THR A 4 -1.87 -2.61 8.08
CA THR A 4 -0.71 -2.40 7.20
C THR A 4 -0.69 -0.97 6.69
N HIS A 5 0.32 -0.58 5.93
CA HIS A 5 0.41 0.77 5.38
C HIS A 5 -0.22 0.87 3.97
N VAL A 6 -0.37 2.08 3.45
CA VAL A 6 -0.95 2.34 2.13
C VAL A 6 -0.13 1.82 0.94
N GLU A 7 1.11 1.38 1.10
CA GLU A 7 1.94 0.83 0.01
C GLU A 7 1.84 -0.70 -0.12
N ALA A 8 1.27 -1.39 0.88
CA ALA A 8 1.19 -2.84 0.87
C ALA A 8 0.27 -3.34 -0.25
N SER A 9 0.61 -4.50 -0.79
CA SER A 9 -0.17 -5.17 -1.83
C SER A 9 -1.62 -5.40 -1.40
N MET A 10 -2.53 -5.46 -2.37
CA MET A 10 -3.91 -5.89 -2.17
C MET A 10 -4.04 -7.39 -1.87
N CYS A 11 -2.95 -8.16 -1.98
CA CYS A 11 -2.94 -9.55 -1.54
C CYS A 11 -3.28 -9.70 -0.05
N VAL A 12 -3.04 -8.67 0.76
CA VAL A 12 -3.40 -8.63 2.17
C VAL A 12 -4.91 -8.62 2.34
N GLU A 13 -5.63 -7.72 1.67
CA GLU A 13 -7.11 -7.72 1.62
C GLU A 13 -7.65 -9.03 1.06
N ASP A 14 -7.16 -9.45 -0.11
CA ASP A 14 -7.61 -10.68 -0.78
C ASP A 14 -7.44 -11.91 0.12
N THR A 15 -6.47 -11.94 1.04
CA THR A 15 -6.25 -13.06 1.96
C THR A 15 -7.04 -12.90 3.25
N VAL A 16 -7.01 -11.72 3.86
CA VAL A 16 -7.63 -11.44 5.17
C VAL A 16 -9.15 -11.43 5.06
N GLU A 17 -9.72 -10.82 4.02
CA GLU A 17 -11.17 -10.71 3.86
C GLU A 17 -11.82 -12.05 3.48
N LYS A 18 -11.12 -12.91 2.72
CA LYS A 18 -11.57 -14.29 2.45
C LYS A 18 -11.78 -15.11 3.73
N LEU A 19 -11.07 -14.77 4.80
CA LEU A 19 -11.18 -15.40 6.11
C LEU A 19 -12.12 -14.65 7.06
N GLY A 20 -12.90 -13.68 6.57
CA GLY A 20 -13.81 -12.85 7.36
C GLY A 20 -13.11 -11.77 8.19
N GLY A 21 -11.82 -11.54 7.94
CA GLY A 21 -11.04 -10.49 8.57
C GLY A 21 -11.30 -9.10 7.96
N LYS A 22 -10.61 -8.09 8.52
CA LYS A 22 -10.63 -6.70 8.03
C LYS A 22 -9.21 -6.18 7.96
N VAL A 23 -8.91 -5.36 6.96
CA VAL A 23 -7.63 -4.65 6.83
C VAL A 23 -7.83 -3.17 7.14
N LEU A 24 -6.93 -2.60 7.93
CA LEU A 24 -6.86 -1.16 8.17
C LEU A 24 -5.54 -0.64 7.61
N ARG A 25 -5.62 0.41 6.77
CA ARG A 25 -4.43 1.03 6.16
C ARG A 25 -4.03 2.32 6.88
N THR A 26 -2.75 2.41 7.25
CA THR A 26 -2.14 3.59 7.85
C THR A 26 -1.21 4.31 6.88
N LYS A 27 -0.75 5.50 7.28
CA LYS A 27 0.46 6.08 6.69
C LYS A 27 1.65 5.13 6.83
N VAL A 28 2.65 5.29 5.96
CA VAL A 28 3.91 4.52 6.05
C VAL A 28 4.62 4.82 7.38
N GLY A 29 5.23 3.79 7.96
CA GLY A 29 5.97 3.81 9.21
C GLY A 29 5.33 2.94 10.30
N ASP A 30 6.15 2.04 10.84
CA ASP A 30 5.87 1.12 11.95
C ASP A 30 5.16 1.74 13.16
N VAL A 31 5.54 2.95 13.58
CA VAL A 31 4.88 3.68 14.69
C VAL A 31 3.39 3.91 14.40
N SER A 32 3.06 4.20 13.14
CA SER A 32 1.68 4.43 12.71
C SER A 32 0.85 3.14 12.80
N ILE A 33 1.47 2.03 12.39
CA ILE A 33 0.87 0.69 12.49
C ILE A 33 0.67 0.34 13.97
N ALA A 34 1.71 0.44 14.81
CA ALA A 34 1.64 0.12 16.22
C ALA A 34 0.53 0.90 16.95
N ASN A 35 0.42 2.20 16.68
CA ASN A 35 -0.63 3.04 17.26
C ASN A 35 -2.03 2.65 16.77
N ALA A 36 -2.19 2.40 15.47
CA ALA A 36 -3.47 1.94 14.92
C ALA A 36 -3.89 0.58 15.51
N MET A 37 -2.94 -0.36 15.65
CA MET A 37 -3.18 -1.67 16.27
C MET A 37 -3.68 -1.54 17.71
N LYS A 38 -3.07 -0.66 18.52
CA LYS A 38 -3.54 -0.36 19.89
C LYS A 38 -4.97 0.18 19.90
N ASN A 39 -5.29 1.09 18.98
CA ASN A 39 -6.59 1.74 18.94
C ASN A 39 -7.72 0.80 18.49
N CYS A 40 -7.44 -0.13 17.56
CA CYS A 40 -8.47 -1.00 16.98
C CYS A 40 -8.43 -2.46 17.47
N GLY A 41 -7.52 -2.81 18.39
CA GLY A 41 -7.35 -4.17 18.87
C GLY A 41 -6.98 -5.14 17.75
N ALA A 42 -6.06 -4.73 16.86
CA ALA A 42 -5.62 -5.59 15.76
C ALA A 42 -4.86 -6.81 16.28
N VAL A 43 -4.89 -7.89 15.50
CA VAL A 43 -4.23 -9.17 15.85
C VAL A 43 -2.85 -9.31 15.21
N PHE A 44 -2.58 -8.52 14.17
CA PHE A 44 -1.31 -8.50 13.46
C PHE A 44 -1.15 -7.16 12.76
N GLY A 45 0.07 -6.70 12.61
CA GLY A 45 0.36 -5.62 11.69
C GLY A 45 1.76 -5.66 11.13
N GLY A 46 1.96 -4.97 10.01
CA GLY A 46 3.30 -4.81 9.49
C GLY A 46 3.42 -4.13 8.14
N GLU A 47 4.68 -3.93 7.75
CA GLU A 47 5.09 -3.28 6.52
C GLU A 47 5.88 -4.23 5.62
N PRO A 48 5.77 -4.10 4.28
CA PRO A 48 6.55 -4.85 3.30
C PRO A 48 8.07 -4.76 3.48
N CYS A 49 8.59 -3.78 4.23
CA CYS A 49 10.02 -3.69 4.55
C CYS A 49 10.50 -4.72 5.60
N GLY A 50 9.60 -5.56 6.12
CA GLY A 50 9.93 -6.59 7.11
C GLY A 50 9.66 -6.18 8.56
N ALA A 51 8.99 -5.05 8.79
CA ALA A 51 8.57 -4.61 10.11
C ALA A 51 7.25 -5.29 10.48
N TRP A 52 7.31 -6.38 11.26
CA TRP A 52 6.15 -7.19 11.65
C TRP A 52 5.90 -7.07 13.15
N ILE A 53 4.64 -6.87 13.54
CA ILE A 53 4.22 -6.60 14.92
C ILE A 53 3.21 -7.65 15.36
N HIS A 54 3.51 -8.33 16.46
CA HIS A 54 2.67 -9.36 17.11
C HIS A 54 2.16 -8.83 18.46
N PRO A 55 0.92 -8.32 18.52
CA PRO A 55 0.40 -7.58 19.68
C PRO A 55 0.20 -8.46 20.92
N GLU A 56 0.14 -9.79 20.76
CA GLU A 56 0.15 -10.75 21.87
C GLU A 56 1.49 -10.73 22.64
N HIS A 57 2.58 -10.28 22.01
CA HIS A 57 3.90 -10.19 22.61
C HIS A 57 4.26 -8.74 22.94
N HIS A 58 4.28 -7.86 21.93
CA HIS A 58 4.54 -6.43 22.10
C HIS A 58 4.18 -5.63 20.83
N PHE A 59 4.06 -4.31 20.98
CA PHE A 59 3.76 -3.39 19.88
C PHE A 59 4.98 -2.83 19.13
N CYS A 60 6.16 -3.42 19.32
CA CYS A 60 7.38 -3.11 18.56
C CYS A 60 7.50 -4.07 17.35
N PRO A 61 8.05 -3.62 16.20
CA PRO A 61 8.47 -4.55 15.15
C PRO A 61 9.53 -5.52 15.68
N ASP A 62 9.36 -6.81 15.41
CA ASP A 62 10.34 -7.83 15.76
C ASP A 62 10.40 -8.92 14.69
N GLY A 63 11.47 -8.84 13.89
CA GLY A 63 11.77 -9.82 12.84
C GLY A 63 12.23 -11.17 13.38
N ILE A 64 12.88 -11.22 14.56
CA ILE A 64 13.34 -12.46 15.17
C ILE A 64 12.14 -13.25 15.66
N LEU A 65 11.27 -12.61 16.45
CA LEU A 65 10.01 -13.20 16.89
C LEU A 65 9.17 -13.67 15.70
N SER A 66 9.03 -12.83 14.67
CA SER A 66 8.28 -13.19 13.46
C SER A 66 8.85 -14.41 12.75
N SER A 67 10.18 -14.52 12.66
CA SER A 67 10.84 -15.68 12.06
C SER A 67 10.58 -16.95 12.87
N VAL A 68 10.66 -16.87 14.20
CA VAL A 68 10.39 -18.01 15.10
C VAL A 68 8.92 -18.43 15.02
N LEU A 69 7.98 -17.48 15.06
CA LEU A 69 6.54 -17.77 14.91
C LEU A 69 6.22 -18.38 13.55
N PHE A 70 6.89 -17.92 12.50
CA PHE A 70 6.73 -18.47 11.16
C PHE A 70 7.26 -19.91 11.05
N LEU A 71 8.45 -20.19 11.60
CA LEU A 71 9.01 -21.55 11.67
C LEU A 71 8.13 -22.48 12.51
N LYS A 72 7.63 -22.01 13.65
CA LYS A 72 6.67 -22.73 14.48
C LYS A 72 5.40 -23.07 13.71
N MET A 73 4.84 -22.12 12.96
CA MET A 73 3.65 -22.35 12.13
C MET A 73 3.92 -23.39 11.02
N LEU A 74 5.11 -23.40 10.41
CA LEU A 74 5.49 -24.42 9.42
C LEU A 74 5.54 -25.82 10.04
N ASP A 75 6.16 -25.94 11.22
CA ASP A 75 6.26 -27.18 11.98
C ASP A 75 4.88 -27.71 12.41
N GLU A 76 4.04 -26.85 12.99
CA GLU A 76 2.68 -27.22 13.43
C GLU A 76 1.76 -27.65 12.28
N LYS A 77 1.99 -27.11 11.06
CA LYS A 77 1.20 -27.44 9.87
C LYS A 77 1.76 -28.64 9.09
N ASP A 78 2.95 -29.13 9.42
CA ASP A 78 3.71 -30.10 8.63
C ASP A 78 3.72 -29.73 7.13
N ALA A 79 3.92 -28.44 6.84
CA ALA A 79 3.76 -27.87 5.51
C ALA A 79 5.09 -27.33 4.97
N LYS A 80 5.30 -27.45 3.66
CA LYS A 80 6.46 -26.81 3.01
C LYS A 80 6.18 -25.32 2.82
N LEU A 81 7.23 -24.52 2.97
CA LEU A 81 7.19 -23.08 2.69
C LEU A 81 6.59 -22.77 1.31
N SER A 82 6.98 -23.53 0.29
CA SER A 82 6.48 -23.37 -1.08
C SER A 82 4.97 -23.58 -1.19
N GLU A 83 4.38 -24.45 -0.37
CA GLU A 83 2.95 -24.76 -0.37
C GLU A 83 2.13 -23.66 0.30
N LEU A 84 2.69 -22.97 1.30
CA LEU A 84 2.03 -21.82 1.92
C LEU A 84 2.12 -20.58 1.04
N ILE A 85 3.29 -20.33 0.42
CA ILE A 85 3.47 -19.20 -0.49
C ILE A 85 2.56 -19.31 -1.71
N SER A 86 2.37 -20.51 -2.27
CA SER A 86 1.52 -20.71 -3.45
C SER A 86 0.02 -20.43 -3.21
N GLN A 87 -0.41 -20.36 -1.95
CA GLN A 87 -1.78 -19.99 -1.57
C GLN A 87 -2.01 -18.47 -1.55
N VAL A 88 -0.94 -17.67 -1.47
CA VAL A 88 -1.03 -16.21 -1.45
C VAL A 88 -0.98 -15.69 -2.89
N PRO A 89 -1.97 -14.90 -3.34
CA PRO A 89 -1.93 -14.35 -4.68
C PRO A 89 -0.76 -13.38 -4.83
N SER A 90 -0.11 -13.44 -5.99
CA SER A 90 0.92 -12.48 -6.40
C SER A 90 0.35 -11.60 -7.50
N PHE A 91 0.62 -10.30 -7.41
CA PHE A 91 0.09 -9.30 -8.33
C PHE A 91 1.22 -8.47 -8.94
N PRO A 92 1.16 -8.17 -10.26
CA PRO A 92 2.08 -7.22 -10.88
C PRO A 92 2.01 -5.84 -10.21
N ILE A 93 3.17 -5.35 -9.79
CA ILE A 93 3.32 -4.04 -9.15
C ILE A 93 4.34 -3.19 -9.92
N LEU A 94 3.89 -2.05 -10.43
CA LEU A 94 4.68 -1.07 -11.17
C LEU A 94 4.98 0.14 -10.29
N ARG A 95 6.18 0.68 -10.40
CA ARG A 95 6.64 1.85 -9.62
C ARG A 95 7.32 2.84 -10.54
N GLU A 96 6.84 4.06 -10.53
CA GLU A 96 7.37 5.16 -11.34
C GLU A 96 7.50 6.44 -10.52
N LYS A 97 8.22 7.41 -11.08
CA LYS A 97 8.41 8.73 -10.45
C LYS A 97 8.24 9.86 -11.46
N VAL A 98 7.58 10.93 -11.02
CA VAL A 98 7.45 12.18 -11.77
C VAL A 98 8.27 13.26 -11.07
N GLU A 99 9.16 13.92 -11.79
CA GLU A 99 9.93 15.04 -11.24
C GLU A 99 9.01 16.20 -10.87
N CYS A 100 9.07 16.60 -9.60
CA CYS A 100 8.28 17.69 -9.06
C CYS A 100 9.11 18.44 -8.01
N PRO A 101 9.56 19.68 -8.31
CA PRO A 101 10.25 20.51 -7.34
C PRO A 101 9.44 20.66 -6.04
N ASN A 102 10.15 20.74 -4.91
CA ASN A 102 9.52 20.68 -3.59
C ASN A 102 8.45 21.75 -3.37
N ASN A 103 8.66 22.96 -3.90
CA ASN A 103 7.72 24.08 -3.81
C ASN A 103 6.40 23.84 -4.55
N PHE A 104 6.33 22.89 -5.49
CA PHE A 104 5.11 22.56 -6.23
C PHE A 104 4.37 21.33 -5.72
N LYS A 105 5.03 20.47 -4.92
CA LYS A 105 4.45 19.18 -4.49
C LYS A 105 3.11 19.34 -3.79
N GLU A 106 2.98 20.29 -2.87
CA GLU A 106 1.73 20.51 -2.13
C GLU A 106 0.59 20.89 -3.08
N THR A 107 0.83 21.84 -3.97
CA THR A 107 -0.16 22.27 -4.97
C THR A 107 -0.55 21.13 -5.89
N VAL A 108 0.42 20.35 -6.37
CA VAL A 108 0.14 19.18 -7.23
C VAL A 108 -0.65 18.13 -6.48
N MET A 109 -0.25 17.75 -5.26
CA MET A 109 -0.94 16.74 -4.46
C MET A 109 -2.37 17.14 -4.08
N ARG A 110 -2.61 18.43 -3.81
CA ARG A 110 -3.97 18.96 -3.61
C ARG A 110 -4.83 18.79 -4.88
N LYS A 111 -4.28 19.10 -6.06
CA LYS A 111 -4.96 18.88 -7.35
C LYS A 111 -5.17 17.39 -7.65
N VAL A 112 -4.20 16.53 -7.33
CA VAL A 112 -4.37 15.07 -7.42
C VAL A 112 -5.55 14.65 -6.55
N GLY A 113 -5.59 15.10 -5.29
CA GLY A 113 -6.67 14.81 -4.37
C GLY A 113 -8.05 15.23 -4.90
N SER A 114 -8.19 16.40 -5.54
CA SER A 114 -9.49 16.85 -6.02
C SER A 114 -9.89 16.31 -7.40
N LYS A 115 -8.93 16.03 -8.29
CA LYS A 115 -9.20 15.73 -9.70
C LYS A 115 -8.95 14.28 -10.12
N ILE A 116 -8.38 13.43 -9.27
CA ILE A 116 -8.05 12.05 -9.67
C ILE A 116 -9.30 11.22 -10.06
N ALA A 117 -10.47 11.55 -9.52
CA ALA A 117 -11.74 10.93 -9.89
C ALA A 117 -12.15 11.23 -11.35
N GLU A 118 -11.61 12.29 -11.98
CA GLU A 118 -11.81 12.55 -13.40
C GLU A 118 -11.08 11.51 -14.28
N VAL A 119 -10.01 10.92 -13.76
CA VAL A 119 -9.20 9.90 -14.45
C VAL A 119 -9.75 8.50 -14.19
N PHE A 120 -10.23 8.27 -12.97
CA PHE A 120 -10.79 6.99 -12.52
C PHE A 120 -12.16 7.25 -11.88
N PRO A 121 -13.23 7.45 -12.67
CA PRO A 121 -14.56 7.78 -12.12
C PRO A 121 -15.17 6.64 -11.31
N ASP A 122 -14.86 5.39 -11.67
CA ASP A 122 -15.43 4.17 -11.07
C ASP A 122 -14.55 3.61 -9.93
N PHE A 123 -13.79 4.46 -9.25
CA PHE A 123 -12.99 4.01 -8.09
C PHE A 123 -13.90 3.55 -6.95
N LYS A 124 -13.50 2.48 -6.25
CA LYS A 124 -14.27 1.89 -5.14
C LYS A 124 -14.04 2.60 -3.82
N ASP A 125 -12.80 2.97 -3.55
CA ASP A 125 -12.41 3.61 -2.30
C ASP A 125 -11.22 4.55 -2.52
N LYS A 126 -11.12 5.57 -1.65
CA LYS A 126 -10.06 6.57 -1.68
C LYS A 126 -9.54 6.83 -0.28
N ILE A 127 -8.24 6.60 -0.11
CA ILE A 127 -7.53 6.83 1.14
C ILE A 127 -6.50 7.95 0.94
N THR A 128 -6.49 8.93 1.83
CA THR A 128 -5.57 10.08 1.77
C THR A 128 -4.67 10.22 3.00
N VAL A 129 -4.40 9.12 3.71
CA VAL A 129 -3.58 9.13 4.94
C VAL A 129 -2.10 9.38 4.68
N ASP A 130 -1.60 9.03 3.49
CA ASP A 130 -0.23 9.28 3.05
C ASP A 130 -0.15 9.28 1.52
N GLY A 131 -0.35 10.46 0.92
CA GLY A 131 -0.61 10.60 -0.52
C GLY A 131 -2.09 10.36 -0.86
N VAL A 132 -2.36 9.89 -2.08
CA VAL A 132 -3.71 9.55 -2.56
C VAL A 132 -3.67 8.12 -3.10
N ARG A 133 -4.30 7.19 -2.37
CA ARG A 133 -4.52 5.82 -2.82
C ARG A 133 -5.96 5.68 -3.32
N LEU A 134 -6.13 5.20 -4.54
CA LEU A 134 -7.42 4.79 -5.08
C LEU A 134 -7.46 3.28 -5.24
N SER A 135 -8.48 2.65 -4.68
CA SER A 135 -8.83 1.26 -4.94
C SER A 135 -9.77 1.20 -6.13
N LEU A 136 -9.43 0.40 -7.14
CA LEU A 136 -10.20 0.22 -8.39
C LEU A 136 -10.83 -1.18 -8.41
N SER A 137 -11.49 -1.56 -9.51
CA SER A 137 -12.10 -2.88 -9.64
C SER A 137 -11.08 -4.01 -9.50
N ASP A 138 -9.97 -3.89 -10.25
CA ASP A 138 -8.97 -4.94 -10.48
C ASP A 138 -7.56 -4.53 -10.08
N GLY A 139 -7.42 -3.46 -9.30
CA GLY A 139 -6.13 -2.94 -8.88
C GLY A 139 -6.25 -1.70 -8.00
N TRP A 140 -5.14 -1.02 -7.81
CA TRP A 140 -5.08 0.26 -7.11
C TRP A 140 -3.93 1.11 -7.62
N VAL A 141 -4.02 2.41 -7.35
CA VAL A 141 -2.91 3.35 -7.57
C VAL A 141 -2.67 4.19 -6.32
N LEU A 142 -1.41 4.40 -5.98
CA LEU A 142 -0.96 5.32 -4.95
C LEU A 142 -0.10 6.41 -5.58
N ILE A 143 -0.45 7.66 -5.31
CA ILE A 143 0.32 8.84 -5.71
C ILE A 143 0.80 9.53 -4.43
N ARG A 144 2.11 9.60 -4.21
CA ARG A 144 2.68 10.09 -2.95
C ARG A 144 3.86 11.05 -3.20
N PRO A 145 3.91 12.21 -2.55
CA PRO A 145 5.09 13.08 -2.65
C PRO A 145 6.26 12.43 -1.90
N SER A 146 7.46 12.48 -2.48
CA SER A 146 8.66 12.08 -1.76
C SER A 146 9.01 13.08 -0.66
N GLY A 147 9.34 12.60 0.54
CA GLY A 147 9.84 13.44 1.63
C GLY A 147 11.26 13.94 1.42
N THR A 148 12.08 13.19 0.67
CA THR A 148 13.55 13.42 0.59
C THR A 148 14.02 13.84 -0.80
N GLU A 149 13.31 13.47 -1.86
CA GLU A 149 13.71 13.70 -3.26
C GLU A 149 12.69 14.60 -3.96
N PRO A 150 13.04 15.43 -4.94
CA PRO A 150 12.10 16.31 -5.67
C PRO A 150 11.24 15.53 -6.69
N VAL A 151 10.53 14.50 -6.23
CA VAL A 151 9.66 13.64 -7.06
C VAL A 151 8.32 13.36 -6.37
N ILE A 152 7.32 13.03 -7.18
CA ILE A 152 6.08 12.36 -6.78
C ILE A 152 6.20 10.91 -7.24
N ARG A 153 6.01 9.96 -6.32
CA ARG A 153 6.03 8.52 -6.62
C ARG A 153 4.63 8.05 -6.98
N ILE A 154 4.58 7.18 -7.97
CA ILE A 154 3.35 6.50 -8.39
C ILE A 154 3.62 5.01 -8.25
N THR A 155 2.73 4.31 -7.56
CA THR A 155 2.74 2.84 -7.50
C THR A 155 1.39 2.36 -7.98
N ALA A 156 1.38 1.44 -8.93
CA ALA A 156 0.16 0.79 -9.41
C ALA A 156 0.32 -0.72 -9.25
N GLU A 157 -0.70 -1.39 -8.75
CA GLU A 157 -0.76 -2.85 -8.71
C GLU A 157 -2.13 -3.27 -9.23
N ALA A 158 -2.17 -4.38 -9.97
CA ALA A 158 -3.42 -4.91 -10.48
C ALA A 158 -3.37 -6.43 -10.58
N ARG A 159 -4.51 -7.06 -10.85
CA ARG A 159 -4.63 -8.51 -11.04
C ARG A 159 -3.90 -9.01 -12.29
N ASP A 160 -3.64 -8.11 -13.24
CA ASP A 160 -2.96 -8.37 -14.50
C ASP A 160 -2.00 -7.24 -14.85
N TYR A 161 -0.91 -7.56 -15.57
CA TYR A 161 0.11 -6.58 -15.94
C TYR A 161 -0.42 -5.49 -16.86
N THR A 162 -1.25 -5.84 -17.86
CA THR A 162 -1.83 -4.87 -18.79
C THR A 162 -2.70 -3.86 -18.03
N VAL A 163 -3.49 -4.33 -17.05
CA VAL A 163 -4.29 -3.44 -16.19
C VAL A 163 -3.39 -2.54 -15.33
N ALA A 164 -2.32 -3.09 -14.74
CA ALA A 164 -1.38 -2.31 -13.94
C ALA A 164 -0.69 -1.21 -14.78
N ASP A 165 -0.28 -1.54 -16.01
CA ASP A 165 0.33 -0.58 -16.94
C ASP A 165 -0.67 0.49 -17.37
N GLU A 166 -1.91 0.13 -17.71
CA GLU A 166 -2.94 1.12 -18.04
C GLU A 166 -3.20 2.12 -16.90
N ILE A 167 -3.30 1.62 -15.66
CA ILE A 167 -3.45 2.46 -14.46
C ILE A 167 -2.23 3.38 -14.33
N MET A 168 -1.01 2.84 -14.50
CA MET A 168 0.23 3.59 -14.43
C MET A 168 0.29 4.70 -15.48
N GLN A 169 0.06 4.38 -16.76
CA GLN A 169 0.13 5.34 -17.85
C GLN A 169 -0.89 6.48 -17.71
N LYS A 170 -2.16 6.16 -17.38
CA LYS A 170 -3.19 7.17 -17.11
C LYS A 170 -2.76 8.11 -15.97
N THR A 171 -2.20 7.54 -14.91
CA THR A 171 -1.74 8.32 -13.75
C THR A 171 -0.52 9.18 -14.07
N LEU A 172 0.44 8.66 -14.83
CA LEU A 172 1.62 9.41 -15.27
C LEU A 172 1.24 10.62 -16.11
N VAL A 173 0.36 10.45 -17.10
CA VAL A 173 -0.14 11.54 -17.95
C VAL A 173 -0.82 12.61 -17.09
N PHE A 174 -1.67 12.18 -16.16
CA PHE A 174 -2.39 13.07 -15.25
C PHE A 174 -1.44 13.87 -14.34
N VAL A 175 -0.52 13.20 -13.63
CA VAL A 175 0.41 13.87 -12.70
C VAL A 175 1.37 14.79 -13.45
N ASN A 176 1.91 14.37 -14.61
CA ASN A 176 2.77 15.22 -15.44
C ASN A 176 2.04 16.49 -15.89
N ARG A 177 0.76 16.39 -16.30
CA ARG A 177 -0.06 17.56 -16.63
C ARG A 177 -0.16 18.52 -15.45
N LEU A 178 -0.49 18.02 -14.26
CA LEU A 178 -0.61 18.85 -13.06
C LEU A 178 0.70 19.53 -12.66
N VAL A 179 1.85 18.84 -12.82
CA VAL A 179 3.17 19.43 -12.55
C VAL A 179 3.47 20.55 -13.55
N ARG A 180 3.17 20.37 -14.84
CA ARG A 180 3.34 21.42 -15.86
C ARG A 180 2.47 22.65 -15.56
N GLU A 181 1.21 22.42 -15.21
CA GLU A 181 0.29 23.50 -14.81
C GLU A 181 0.75 24.24 -13.55
N ALA A 182 1.42 23.57 -12.60
CA ALA A 182 1.89 24.21 -11.38
C ALA A 182 3.14 25.08 -11.61
N LYS A 183 3.91 24.78 -12.66
CA LYS A 183 5.10 25.54 -13.06
C LYS A 183 4.79 26.74 -13.97
N SER A 184 3.59 26.78 -14.54
CA SER A 184 3.12 27.85 -15.44
C SER A 184 2.46 28.97 -14.64
#